data_AF-W4M6I4-F1
#
_entry.id   AF-W4M6I4-F1
#
_cell.length_a   1.000
_cell.length_b   1.000
_cell.length_c   1.000
_cell.angle_alpha   90.00
_cell.angle_beta   90.00
_cell.angle_gamma   90.00
#
_symmetry.space_group_name_H-M   'P 1'
#
loop_
_entity.id
_entity.type
_entity.pdbx_description
1 polymer ?
#
loop_
_entity_poly.entity_id
_entity_poly.type
_entity_poly.pdbx_seq_one_letter_code
_entity_poly.pdbx_strand_id
1 'polypeptide(L)'
;MTRDNAKGKTIHDGTQNSRSSRLHRGRYGTQVSQVEQVPPGMRVHRLPASRYAIFTARCELPAAVIAAYPYINDEWLPTSGSAHAGTATLECYDDRRRRGTEAEVDIYLPIIIKPGPIPLHPAMPDEVATGA
;
A
#
# COMPACT_ATOMS: atom_id res chain seq x y z
N MET A 1 -5.31 -35.43 -47.00
CA MET A 1 -6.19 -34.67 -46.07
C MET A 1 -5.28 -34.00 -45.06
N THR A 2 -4.98 -32.73 -45.28
CA THR A 2 -4.06 -31.95 -44.44
C THR A 2 -4.64 -30.54 -44.35
N ARG A 3 -4.77 -30.01 -43.14
CA ARG A 3 -5.05 -28.58 -42.93
C ARG A 3 -4.10 -28.04 -41.87
N ASP A 4 -3.12 -27.29 -42.35
CA ASP A 4 -2.41 -26.27 -41.59
C ASP A 4 -3.36 -25.09 -41.33
N ASN A 5 -3.18 -24.42 -40.20
CA ASN A 5 -3.70 -23.07 -40.01
C ASN A 5 -2.66 -22.21 -39.29
N ALA A 6 -1.78 -21.61 -40.09
CA ALA A 6 -1.00 -20.45 -39.69
C ALA A 6 -1.87 -19.20 -39.80
N LYS A 7 -2.15 -18.53 -38.68
CA LYS A 7 -2.59 -17.13 -38.68
C LYS A 7 -1.57 -16.30 -37.92
N GLY A 8 -0.76 -15.56 -38.68
CA GLY A 8 0.07 -14.50 -38.16
C GLY A 8 -0.79 -13.41 -37.52
N LYS A 9 -0.31 -12.88 -36.40
CA LYS A 9 -0.70 -11.56 -35.90
C LYS A 9 0.54 -10.69 -35.91
N THR A 10 0.62 -9.82 -36.90
CA THR A 10 1.44 -8.61 -36.85
C THR A 10 0.91 -7.74 -35.73
N ILE A 11 1.73 -7.45 -34.73
CA ILE A 11 1.47 -6.38 -33.77
C ILE A 11 2.44 -5.26 -34.13
N HIS A 12 1.90 -4.11 -34.49
CA HIS A 12 2.66 -2.89 -34.69
C HIS A 12 3.32 -2.50 -33.37
N ASP A 13 4.66 -2.46 -33.35
CA ASP A 13 5.42 -1.82 -32.28
C ASP A 13 5.23 -0.30 -32.39
N GLY A 14 4.12 0.16 -31.82
CA GLY A 14 3.94 1.57 -31.49
C GLY A 14 4.76 1.84 -30.25
N THR A 15 5.88 2.55 -30.42
CA THR A 15 6.77 3.01 -29.35
C THR A 15 5.96 3.74 -28.26
N GLN A 16 5.57 3.03 -27.20
CA GLN A 16 5.10 3.68 -25.99
C GLN A 16 6.31 4.15 -25.20
N ASN A 17 6.64 5.41 -25.43
CA ASN A 17 7.49 6.21 -24.57
C ASN A 17 6.88 6.30 -23.16
N SER A 18 7.11 5.30 -22.30
CA SER A 18 6.86 5.42 -20.87
C SER A 18 8.16 5.80 -20.16
N ARG A 19 8.24 7.08 -19.83
CA ARG A 19 9.26 7.67 -18.97
C ARG A 19 9.26 6.96 -17.60
N SER A 20 10.45 6.52 -17.17
CA SER A 20 10.81 6.05 -15.82
C SER A 20 10.01 4.86 -15.26
N SER A 21 10.56 3.65 -15.42
CA SER A 21 10.31 2.57 -14.46
C SER A 21 10.91 2.98 -13.11
N ARG A 22 10.07 3.41 -12.17
CA ARG A 22 10.50 3.63 -10.79
C ARG A 22 10.87 2.25 -10.22
N LEU A 23 12.13 2.09 -9.81
CA LEU A 23 12.62 0.87 -9.19
C LEU A 23 11.79 0.57 -7.92
N HIS A 24 10.99 -0.49 -7.95
CA HIS A 24 10.36 -1.02 -6.76
C HIS A 24 11.42 -1.84 -5.99
N ARG A 25 11.76 -1.42 -4.78
CA ARG A 25 12.70 -2.14 -3.91
C ARG A 25 11.93 -2.82 -2.78
N GLY A 26 11.78 -4.13 -2.86
CA GLY A 26 11.33 -4.96 -1.74
C GLY A 26 12.48 -5.25 -0.78
N ARG A 27 12.17 -5.44 0.50
CA ARG A 27 13.08 -5.99 1.51
C ARG A 27 12.37 -7.13 2.22
N TYR A 28 13.08 -8.22 2.47
CA TYR A 28 12.61 -9.34 3.27
C TYR A 28 13.43 -9.41 4.54
N GLY A 29 12.79 -9.69 5.67
CA GLY A 29 13.44 -9.75 6.97
C GLY A 29 12.52 -10.31 8.03
N THR A 30 13.06 -10.43 9.24
CA THR A 30 12.31 -10.84 10.44
C THR A 30 12.47 -9.76 11.50
N GLN A 31 11.44 -9.56 12.33
CA GLN A 31 11.55 -8.68 13.48
C GLN A 31 12.47 -9.34 14.52
N VAL A 32 13.38 -8.55 15.06
CA VAL A 32 14.29 -8.98 16.13
C VAL A 32 14.18 -8.02 17.30
N SER A 33 14.31 -8.53 18.53
CA SER A 33 14.41 -7.73 19.74
C SER A 33 15.81 -7.16 19.97
N GLN A 34 16.80 -7.71 19.27
CA GLN A 34 18.23 -7.55 19.52
C GLN A 34 19.01 -7.62 18.19
N VAL A 35 20.09 -6.85 18.06
CA VAL A 35 20.82 -6.64 16.78
C VAL A 35 22.28 -7.07 16.83
N GLU A 36 22.68 -7.77 17.89
CA GLU A 36 24.06 -8.12 18.19
C GLU A 36 24.61 -9.20 17.25
N GLN A 37 23.73 -10.03 16.67
CA GLN A 37 24.10 -11.12 15.77
C GLN A 37 23.37 -11.00 14.43
N VAL A 38 23.93 -10.20 13.52
CA VAL A 38 23.43 -10.06 12.15
C VAL A 38 24.20 -11.01 11.25
N PRO A 39 23.56 -11.98 10.58
CA PRO A 39 24.25 -12.90 9.68
C PRO A 39 24.97 -12.18 8.54
N PRO A 40 26.08 -12.73 8.02
CA PRO A 40 26.74 -12.18 6.83
C PRO A 40 25.76 -12.00 5.66
N GLY A 41 25.82 -10.83 5.01
CA GLY A 41 24.92 -10.48 3.90
C GLY A 41 23.56 -9.92 4.34
N MET A 42 23.22 -9.95 5.63
CA MET A 42 22.04 -9.27 6.18
C MET A 42 22.38 -7.87 6.69
N ARG A 43 21.35 -7.04 6.84
CA ARG A 43 21.47 -5.68 7.39
C ARG A 43 20.36 -5.41 8.38
N VAL A 44 20.67 -4.68 9.43
CA VAL A 44 19.66 -4.14 10.36
C VAL A 44 18.93 -2.99 9.67
N HIS A 45 17.60 -3.00 9.77
CA HIS A 45 16.78 -1.89 9.33
C HIS A 45 15.84 -1.48 10.47
N ARG A 46 15.97 -0.24 10.94
CA ARG A 46 15.04 0.33 11.93
C ARG A 46 13.93 1.04 11.17
N LEU A 47 12.71 0.52 11.27
CA LEU A 47 11.54 1.17 10.71
C LEU A 47 11.13 2.34 11.63
N PRO A 48 10.83 3.53 11.09
CA PRO A 48 10.28 4.61 11.89
C PRO A 48 8.91 4.20 12.44
N ALA A 49 8.61 4.63 13.67
CA ALA A 49 7.27 4.46 14.22
C ALA A 49 6.24 5.16 13.32
N SER A 50 5.13 4.47 13.04
CA SER A 50 4.05 4.99 12.20
C SER A 50 2.70 4.53 12.75
N ARG A 51 1.63 5.23 12.37
CA ARG A 51 0.27 4.71 12.44
C ARG A 51 0.03 3.85 11.21
N TYR A 52 -0.72 2.75 11.37
CA TYR A 52 -1.01 1.82 10.29
C TYR A 52 -2.51 1.58 10.17
N ALA A 53 -3.00 1.52 8.93
CA ALA A 53 -4.20 0.79 8.59
C ALA A 53 -3.79 -0.66 8.28
N ILE A 54 -4.51 -1.63 8.85
CA ILE A 54 -4.18 -3.06 8.73
C ILE A 54 -5.26 -3.74 7.92
N PHE A 55 -4.86 -4.45 6.86
CA PHE A 55 -5.75 -5.24 6.00
C PHE A 55 -5.33 -6.69 6.04
N THR A 56 -6.23 -7.59 6.39
CA THR A 56 -5.97 -9.03 6.30
C THR A 56 -6.41 -9.54 4.93
N ALA A 57 -5.45 -9.92 4.09
CA ALA A 57 -5.72 -10.56 2.81
C ALA A 57 -5.87 -12.08 3.01
N ARG A 58 -6.96 -12.65 2.49
CA ARG A 58 -7.32 -14.07 2.62
C ARG A 58 -7.52 -14.68 1.25
N CYS A 59 -6.63 -15.57 0.83
CA CYS A 59 -6.74 -16.48 -0.32
C CYS A 59 -5.40 -17.21 -0.48
N GLU A 60 -5.23 -17.96 -1.56
CA GLU A 60 -3.93 -18.47 -1.98
C GLU A 60 -2.92 -17.32 -2.20
N LEU A 61 -1.73 -17.46 -1.60
CA LEU A 61 -0.62 -16.52 -1.75
C LEU A 61 0.20 -16.87 -3.00
N PRO A 62 0.66 -15.87 -3.80
CA PRO A 62 0.63 -14.42 -3.52
C PRO A 62 -0.62 -13.68 -4.03
N ALA A 63 -1.58 -14.38 -4.64
CA ALA A 63 -2.73 -13.76 -5.30
C ALA A 63 -3.57 -12.89 -4.36
N ALA A 64 -3.74 -13.31 -3.10
CA ALA A 64 -4.45 -12.53 -2.08
C ALA A 64 -3.86 -11.11 -1.90
N VAL A 65 -2.53 -11.00 -1.83
CA VAL A 65 -1.83 -9.72 -1.64
C VAL A 65 -1.94 -8.85 -2.88
N ILE A 66 -1.73 -9.45 -4.06
CA ILE A 66 -1.82 -8.76 -5.34
C ILE A 66 -3.22 -8.17 -5.53
N ALA A 67 -4.27 -8.89 -5.14
CA ALA A 67 -5.66 -8.42 -5.21
C ALA A 67 -5.99 -7.36 -4.15
N ALA A 68 -5.34 -7.38 -2.99
CA ALA A 68 -5.58 -6.41 -1.92
C ALA A 68 -5.07 -5.00 -2.28
N TYR A 69 -3.92 -4.89 -2.97
CA TYR A 69 -3.33 -3.58 -3.27
C TYR A 69 -4.19 -2.66 -4.14
N PRO A 70 -4.83 -3.11 -5.24
CA PRO A 70 -5.77 -2.29 -6.00
C PRO A 70 -6.91 -1.77 -5.13
N TYR A 71 -7.54 -2.62 -4.33
CA TYR A 71 -8.59 -2.20 -3.40
C TYR A 71 -8.07 -1.15 -2.40
N ILE A 72 -6.92 -1.38 -1.77
CA ILE A 72 -6.34 -0.46 -0.80
C ILE A 72 -6.03 0.90 -1.43
N ASN A 73 -5.41 0.92 -2.61
CA ASN A 73 -4.92 2.15 -3.23
C ASN A 73 -6.00 2.92 -4.00
N ASP A 74 -6.89 2.22 -4.70
CA ASP A 74 -7.81 2.81 -5.65
C ASP A 74 -9.20 3.03 -5.04
N GLU A 75 -9.56 2.29 -3.99
CA GLU A 75 -10.89 2.38 -3.37
C GLU A 75 -10.83 2.91 -1.93
N TRP A 76 -10.08 2.23 -1.06
CA TRP A 76 -10.07 2.55 0.37
C TRP A 76 -9.30 3.84 0.68
N LEU A 77 -8.05 3.96 0.25
CA LEU A 77 -7.19 5.09 0.61
C LEU A 77 -7.76 6.45 0.19
N PRO A 78 -8.33 6.63 -1.03
CA PRO A 78 -8.90 7.90 -1.45
C PRO A 78 -10.08 8.36 -0.57
N THR A 79 -10.86 7.42 -0.04
CA THR A 79 -12.10 7.69 0.72
C THR A 79 -11.95 7.59 2.24
N SER A 80 -10.87 6.98 2.73
CA SER A 80 -10.60 6.68 4.16
C SER A 80 -10.44 7.88 5.10
N GLY A 81 -10.40 9.12 4.58
CA GLY A 81 -9.96 10.28 5.36
C GLY A 81 -8.48 10.23 5.78
N SER A 82 -7.69 9.32 5.19
CA SER A 82 -6.26 9.15 5.47
C SER A 82 -5.42 9.38 4.20
N ALA A 83 -4.11 9.57 4.38
CA ALA A 83 -3.10 9.60 3.32
C ALA A 83 -1.96 8.63 3.65
N HIS A 84 -1.28 8.12 2.63
CA HIS A 84 -0.08 7.29 2.83
C HIS A 84 1.04 8.12 3.48
N ALA A 85 1.68 7.60 4.52
CA ALA A 85 2.67 8.35 5.32
C ALA A 85 4.07 8.45 4.69
N GLY A 86 4.24 8.07 3.42
CA GLY A 86 5.54 8.00 2.72
C GLY A 86 6.59 7.02 3.28
N THR A 87 6.29 6.23 4.31
CA THR A 87 7.18 5.20 4.88
C THR A 87 6.88 3.81 4.31
N ALA A 88 7.59 2.77 4.73
CA ALA A 88 7.42 1.43 4.15
C ALA A 88 6.07 0.78 4.54
N THR A 89 5.35 0.28 3.54
CA THR A 89 4.27 -0.71 3.72
C THR A 89 4.88 -2.07 4.03
N LEU A 90 4.27 -2.81 4.95
CA LEU A 90 4.77 -4.12 5.40
C LEU A 90 3.76 -5.21 5.08
N GLU A 91 4.24 -6.35 4.61
CA GLU A 91 3.47 -7.59 4.53
C GLU A 91 3.96 -8.51 5.66
N CYS A 92 3.11 -8.76 6.64
CA CYS A 92 3.42 -9.58 7.81
C CYS A 92 2.85 -10.99 7.63
N TYR A 93 3.76 -11.95 7.49
CA TYR A 93 3.45 -13.36 7.33
C TYR A 93 3.71 -14.08 8.66
N ASP A 94 2.66 -14.26 9.47
CA ASP A 94 2.72 -15.00 10.73
C ASP A 94 2.29 -16.48 10.55
N ASP A 95 1.99 -17.17 11.64
CA ASP A 95 1.58 -18.58 11.65
C ASP A 95 0.28 -18.86 10.86
N ARG A 96 -0.49 -17.81 10.52
CA ARG A 96 -1.68 -17.91 9.66
C ARG A 96 -1.34 -18.03 8.18
N ARG A 97 -0.07 -17.87 7.80
CA ARG A 97 0.43 -18.21 6.46
C ARG A 97 0.41 -19.72 6.24
N ARG A 98 -0.78 -20.29 6.13
CA ARG A 98 -1.01 -21.70 5.79
C ARG A 98 -0.77 -21.94 4.30
N ARG A 99 -0.75 -23.20 3.89
CA ARG A 99 -0.77 -23.56 2.46
C ARG A 99 -2.23 -23.66 1.99
N GLY A 100 -2.50 -23.23 0.77
CA GLY A 100 -3.83 -23.28 0.16
C GLY A 100 -4.65 -22.00 0.37
N THR A 101 -5.96 -22.12 0.25
CA THR A 101 -6.92 -21.00 0.23
C THR A 101 -7.09 -20.29 1.57
N GLU A 102 -6.71 -20.97 2.67
CA GLU A 102 -6.83 -20.46 4.04
C GLU A 102 -5.60 -19.65 4.49
N ALA A 103 -4.71 -19.28 3.56
CA ALA A 103 -3.56 -18.47 3.89
C ALA A 103 -4.00 -17.04 4.20
N GLU A 104 -3.54 -16.51 5.34
CA GLU A 104 -3.70 -15.09 5.68
C GLU A 104 -2.35 -14.37 5.70
N VAL A 105 -2.40 -13.09 5.37
CA VAL A 105 -1.28 -12.15 5.52
C VAL A 105 -1.86 -10.78 5.85
N ASP A 106 -1.22 -10.08 6.78
CA ASP A 106 -1.59 -8.72 7.13
C ASP A 106 -0.74 -7.71 6.34
N ILE A 107 -1.40 -6.75 5.72
CA ILE A 107 -0.78 -5.62 5.04
C ILE A 107 -0.90 -4.40 5.96
N TYR A 108 0.24 -3.91 6.44
CA TYR A 108 0.36 -2.71 7.26
C TYR A 108 0.65 -1.52 6.37
N LEU A 109 -0.38 -0.74 6.04
CA LEU A 109 -0.28 0.49 5.26
C LEU A 109 0.01 1.67 6.21
N PRO A 110 1.16 2.35 6.12
CA PRO A 110 1.45 3.48 6.99
C PRO A 110 0.62 4.69 6.58
N ILE A 111 -0.09 5.28 7.54
CA ILE A 111 -1.06 6.36 7.30
C ILE A 111 -0.82 7.60 8.16
N ILE A 112 -1.24 8.73 7.61
CA ILE A 112 -1.48 9.99 8.32
C ILE A 112 -2.98 10.28 8.21
N ILE A 113 -3.64 10.58 9.34
CA ILE A 113 -5.04 11.03 9.32
C ILE A 113 -5.06 12.43 8.74
N LYS A 114 -5.86 12.65 7.68
CA LYS A 114 -6.06 14.00 7.15
C LYS A 114 -6.81 14.80 8.21
N PRO A 115 -6.33 15.99 8.62
CA PRO A 115 -7.14 16.84 9.46
C PRO A 115 -8.49 17.05 8.74
N GLY A 116 -9.58 16.91 9.49
CA GLY A 116 -10.90 17.27 8.98
C GLY A 116 -10.91 18.74 8.55
N PRO A 117 -11.96 19.20 7.84
CA PRO A 117 -12.11 20.63 7.59
C PRO A 117 -11.94 21.36 8.92
N ILE A 118 -10.95 22.26 9.00
CA ILE A 118 -10.82 23.18 10.13
C ILE A 118 -12.17 23.91 10.16
N PRO A 119 -12.93 23.82 11.26
CA PRO A 119 -14.17 24.59 11.36
C PRO A 119 -13.80 26.04 11.09
N LEU A 120 -14.37 26.63 10.04
CA LEU A 120 -14.34 28.08 9.90
C LEU A 120 -14.91 28.60 11.23
N HIS A 121 -14.12 29.43 11.92
CA HIS A 121 -14.51 30.06 13.18
C HIS A 121 -15.98 30.50 13.08
N PRO A 122 -16.83 30.31 14.11
CA PRO A 122 -18.16 30.90 14.07
C PRO A 122 -17.99 32.39 13.75
N ALA A 123 -18.69 32.85 12.71
CA ALA A 123 -18.70 34.26 12.35
C ALA A 123 -18.96 35.06 13.62
N MET A 124 -18.07 36.00 13.93
CA MET A 124 -18.30 36.90 15.06
C MET A 124 -19.67 37.53 14.84
N PRO A 125 -20.59 37.51 15.83
CA PRO A 125 -21.86 38.19 15.67
C PRO A 125 -21.58 39.66 15.38
N ASP A 126 -22.27 40.21 14.38
CA ASP A 126 -22.16 41.61 14.00
C ASP A 126 -22.24 42.49 15.24
N GLU A 127 -21.15 43.19 15.51
CA GLU A 127 -21.05 44.14 16.61
C GLU A 127 -22.17 45.15 16.48
N VAL A 128 -23.02 45.22 17.51
CA VAL A 128 -24.20 46.10 17.57
C VAL A 128 -23.73 47.56 17.47
N ALA A 129 -23.80 48.11 16.27
CA ALA A 129 -23.76 49.54 16.05
C ALA A 129 -25.11 50.13 16.47
N THR A 130 -25.27 50.49 17.74
CA THR A 130 -26.24 51.53 18.14
C THR A 130 -25.73 52.21 19.41
N GLY A 131 -24.98 53.28 19.22
CA GLY A 131 -24.82 54.35 20.19
C GLY A 131 -25.25 55.66 19.54
N ALA A 132 -26.44 56.12 19.89
CA ALA A 132 -26.92 57.49 19.73
C ALA A 132 -27.87 57.80 20.89
#